data_AF-A0A809ZVS0-F1
#
_entry.id   AF-A0A809ZVS0-F1
#
_cell.length_a   1.000
_cell.length_b   1.000
_cell.length_c   1.000
_cell.angle_alpha   90.00
_cell.angle_beta   90.00
_cell.angle_gamma   90.00
#
_symmetry.space_group_name_H-M   'P 1'
#
loop_
_entity.id
_entity.type
_entity.pdbx_description
1 polymer ?
#
loop_
_entity_poly.entity_id
_entity_poly.type
_entity_poly.pdbx_seq_one_letter_code
_entity_poly.pdbx_strand_id
1 'polypeptide(L)'
;MAVNLDVLLQGPIFDFWAVPVTFRPFASQPGQPDYQGRGILNTYSLDVAGLDGQIYSDQRTILDIRESEFAVLPQQNDRLVIPLDCNNVPRGEYQIIDASSDGGGQTMLTIRIYETIM
;
A
#
# COMPACT_ATOMS: atom_id res chain seq x y z
N MET A 1 8.32 -24.94 -17.86
CA MET A 1 8.38 -23.47 -18.03
C MET A 1 7.16 -22.92 -17.30
N ALA A 2 7.35 -22.09 -16.28
CA ALA A 2 6.25 -21.47 -15.55
C ALA A 2 5.81 -20.19 -16.27
N VAL A 3 4.52 -19.84 -16.19
CA VAL A 3 4.00 -18.58 -16.70
C VAL A 3 4.54 -17.44 -15.83
N ASN A 4 5.14 -16.42 -16.44
CA ASN A 4 5.58 -15.23 -15.72
C ASN A 4 4.39 -14.27 -15.53
N LEU A 5 3.69 -14.44 -14.39
CA LEU A 5 2.51 -13.64 -14.05
C LEU A 5 2.85 -12.18 -13.75
N ASP A 6 4.07 -11.88 -13.31
CA ASP A 6 4.50 -10.50 -13.08
C ASP A 6 4.45 -9.67 -14.39
N VAL A 7 4.98 -10.23 -15.47
CA VAL A 7 4.99 -9.54 -16.78
C VAL A 7 3.63 -9.58 -17.47
N LEU A 8 2.95 -10.74 -17.43
CA LEU A 8 1.74 -10.96 -18.24
C LEU A 8 0.45 -10.49 -17.56
N LEU A 9 0.44 -10.32 -16.24
CA LEU A 9 -0.73 -9.93 -15.45
C LEU A 9 -0.46 -8.66 -14.64
N GLN A 10 0.57 -8.66 -13.79
CA GLN A 10 0.79 -7.54 -12.86
C GLN A 10 1.14 -6.24 -13.59
N GLY A 11 2.04 -6.28 -14.57
CA GLY A 11 2.40 -5.09 -15.37
C GLY A 11 1.18 -4.33 -15.92
N PRO A 12 0.33 -4.96 -16.75
CA PRO A 12 -0.86 -4.32 -17.30
C PRO A 12 -1.87 -3.82 -16.24
N ILE A 13 -2.03 -4.53 -15.13
CA ILE A 13 -2.93 -4.12 -14.04
C ILE A 13 -2.41 -2.84 -13.39
N PHE A 14 -1.12 -2.78 -13.07
CA PHE A 14 -0.48 -1.61 -12.47
C PHE A 14 -0.45 -0.41 -13.44
N ASP A 15 -0.29 -0.63 -14.73
CA ASP A 15 -0.34 0.45 -15.73
C ASP A 15 -1.70 1.13 -15.82
N PHE A 16 -2.78 0.41 -15.48
CA PHE A 16 -4.13 0.96 -15.55
C PHE A 16 -4.62 1.52 -14.21
N TRP A 17 -4.35 0.82 -13.10
CA TRP A 17 -4.98 1.11 -11.80
C TRP A 17 -4.06 1.77 -10.78
N ALA A 18 -2.74 1.74 -10.99
CA ALA A 18 -1.81 2.26 -9.97
C ALA A 18 -1.84 3.79 -9.92
N VAL A 19 -1.76 4.31 -8.71
CA VAL A 19 -1.64 5.74 -8.42
C VAL A 19 -0.20 6.06 -8.03
N PRO A 20 0.30 7.28 -8.32
CA PRO A 20 1.63 7.69 -7.88
C PRO A 20 1.69 7.77 -6.35
N VAL A 21 2.81 7.34 -5.78
CA VAL A 21 3.05 7.33 -4.33
C VAL A 21 4.47 7.82 -4.06
N THR A 22 4.62 8.72 -3.09
CA THR A 22 5.94 9.11 -2.56
C THR A 22 6.19 8.35 -1.26
N PHE A 23 7.25 7.54 -1.23
CA PHE A 23 7.62 6.74 -0.07
C PHE A 23 8.71 7.44 0.76
N ARG A 24 8.59 7.33 2.08
CA ARG A 24 9.55 7.84 3.08
C ARG A 24 10.13 6.65 3.87
N PRO A 25 11.38 6.25 3.58
CA PRO A 25 11.96 5.04 4.13
C PRO A 25 12.51 5.23 5.56
N PHE A 26 11.62 5.29 6.55
CA PHE A 26 12.01 5.39 7.96
C PHE A 26 12.56 4.07 8.54
N ALA A 27 12.09 2.94 8.02
CA ALA A 27 12.46 1.60 8.45
C ALA A 27 13.20 0.82 7.35
N SER A 28 12.73 0.84 6.10
CA SER A 28 13.34 0.06 5.03
C SER A 28 14.74 0.55 4.67
N GLN A 29 14.96 1.87 4.63
CA GLN A 29 16.24 2.50 4.27
C GLN A 29 16.48 3.80 5.06
N PRO A 30 16.74 3.73 6.38
CA PRO A 30 16.82 4.90 7.24
C PRO A 30 17.86 5.93 6.77
N GLY A 31 17.44 7.20 6.69
CA GLY A 31 18.30 8.32 6.26
C GLY A 31 18.41 8.50 4.75
N GLN A 32 17.79 7.63 3.95
CA GLN A 32 17.65 7.85 2.51
C GLN A 32 16.55 8.88 2.20
N PRO A 33 16.67 9.62 1.09
CA PRO A 33 15.64 10.56 0.66
C PRO A 33 14.34 9.83 0.29
N ASP A 34 13.25 10.60 0.28
CA ASP A 34 11.97 10.15 -0.25
C ASP A 34 12.12 9.71 -1.72
N TYR A 35 11.43 8.63 -2.10
CA TYR A 35 11.49 8.09 -3.46
C TYR A 35 10.09 7.91 -4.05
N GLN A 36 10.03 7.99 -5.38
CA GLN A 36 8.78 7.82 -6.13
C GLN A 36 8.53 6.35 -6.42
N GLY A 37 7.28 5.95 -6.32
CA GLY A 37 6.78 4.66 -6.78
C GLY A 37 5.31 4.77 -7.14
N ARG A 38 4.67 3.62 -7.30
CA ARG A 38 3.23 3.53 -7.55
C ARG A 38 2.64 2.32 -6.85
N GLY A 39 1.34 2.36 -6.63
CA GLY A 39 0.61 1.23 -6.08
C GLY A 39 -0.88 1.35 -6.32
N ILE A 40 -1.60 0.25 -6.15
CA ILE A 40 -3.05 0.22 -6.30
C ILE A 40 -3.67 0.41 -4.92
N LEU A 41 -4.37 1.52 -4.75
CA LEU A 41 -5.01 1.89 -3.49
C LEU A 41 -6.40 1.26 -3.43
N ASN A 42 -6.67 0.48 -2.37
CA ASN A 42 -7.98 -0.10 -2.10
C ASN A 42 -8.39 0.13 -0.64
N THR A 43 -9.68 0.29 -0.40
CA THR A 43 -10.26 0.36 0.95
C THR A 43 -11.41 -0.63 1.04
N TYR A 44 -11.35 -1.51 2.03
CA TYR A 44 -12.40 -2.49 2.31
C TYR A 44 -13.05 -2.20 3.66
N SER A 45 -14.37 -2.36 3.74
CA SER A 45 -15.07 -2.41 5.02
C SER A 45 -14.77 -3.73 5.71
N LEU A 46 -14.47 -3.67 7.00
CA LEU A 46 -14.23 -4.83 7.86
C LEU A 46 -15.27 -4.81 8.98
N ASP A 47 -16.12 -5.83 9.01
CA ASP A 47 -17.07 -6.02 10.09
C ASP A 47 -16.41 -6.87 11.18
N VAL A 48 -16.23 -6.27 12.36
CA VAL A 48 -15.65 -6.92 13.55
C VAL A 48 -16.78 -7.27 14.51
N ALA A 49 -17.04 -8.56 14.68
CA ALA A 49 -18.02 -9.05 15.64
C ALA A 49 -17.46 -8.93 17.07
N GLY A 50 -18.10 -8.11 17.90
CA GLY A 50 -17.88 -8.04 19.32
C GLY A 50 -18.35 -9.30 20.04
N LEU A 51 -17.76 -9.59 21.20
CA LEU A 51 -18.15 -10.72 22.05
C LEU A 51 -19.57 -10.59 22.60
N ASP A 52 -20.14 -9.39 22.55
CA ASP A 52 -21.52 -9.05 22.91
C ASP A 52 -22.52 -9.20 21.74
N GLY A 53 -22.04 -9.64 20.56
CA GLY A 53 -22.85 -9.79 19.35
C GLY A 53 -23.08 -8.50 18.58
N GLN A 54 -22.47 -7.39 18.98
CA GLN A 54 -22.50 -6.14 18.21
C GLN A 54 -21.50 -6.21 17.05
N ILE A 55 -21.84 -5.59 15.91
CA ILE A 55 -20.94 -5.48 14.76
C ILE A 55 -20.35 -4.08 14.76
N TYR A 56 -19.02 -4.00 14.87
CA TYR A 56 -18.27 -2.76 14.66
C TYR A 56 -17.76 -2.74 13.22
N SER A 57 -18.14 -1.71 12.47
CA SER A 57 -17.64 -1.52 11.10
C SER A 57 -16.39 -0.66 11.15
N ASP A 58 -15.28 -1.23 10.69
CA ASP A 58 -13.99 -0.57 10.53
C ASP A 58 -13.61 -0.54 9.04
N GLN A 59 -12.52 0.15 8.70
CA GLN A 59 -12.01 0.22 7.34
C GLN A 59 -10.54 -0.20 7.30
N ARG A 60 -10.24 -1.13 6.39
CA ARG A 60 -8.86 -1.52 6.07
C ARG A 60 -8.46 -0.89 4.74
N THR A 61 -7.52 0.04 4.80
CA THR A 61 -6.90 0.60 3.59
C THR A 61 -5.62 -0.16 3.28
N ILE A 62 -5.47 -0.58 2.03
CA ILE A 62 -4.28 -1.27 1.53
C ILE A 62 -3.72 -0.55 0.31
N LEU A 63 -2.41 -0.70 0.12
CA LEU A 63 -1.69 -0.30 -1.06
C LEU A 63 -0.91 -1.50 -1.60
N ASP A 64 -1.30 -1.99 -2.77
CA ASP A 64 -0.60 -3.06 -3.44
C ASP A 64 0.55 -2.48 -4.28
N ILE A 65 1.76 -3.00 -4.08
CA ILE A 65 2.95 -2.61 -4.84
C ILE A 65 3.48 -3.80 -5.65
N ARG A 66 4.02 -3.50 -6.84
CA ARG A 66 4.66 -4.50 -7.69
C ARG A 66 6.13 -4.59 -7.33
N GLU A 67 6.57 -5.75 -6.82
CA GLU A 67 7.90 -5.91 -6.23
C GLU A 67 9.03 -5.60 -7.21
N SER A 68 8.86 -5.89 -8.50
CA SER A 68 9.86 -5.64 -9.54
C SER A 68 10.19 -4.16 -9.75
N GLU A 69 9.33 -3.25 -9.29
CA GLU A 69 9.52 -1.79 -9.44
C GLU A 69 10.36 -1.19 -8.31
N PHE A 70 10.72 -1.99 -7.29
CA PHE A 70 11.40 -1.54 -6.09
C PHE A 70 12.75 -2.25 -5.94
N ALA A 71 13.82 -1.48 -5.77
CA ALA A 71 15.13 -2.04 -5.44
C ALA A 71 15.17 -2.58 -3.99
N VAL A 72 14.44 -1.91 -3.09
CA VAL A 72 14.22 -2.31 -1.70
C VAL A 72 12.74 -2.11 -1.41
N LEU A 73 12.08 -3.15 -0.91
CA LEU A 73 10.66 -3.09 -0.61
C LEU A 73 10.38 -2.20 0.63
N PRO A 74 9.31 -1.38 0.61
CA PRO A 74 8.81 -0.69 1.80
C PRO A 74 8.53 -1.68 2.93
N GLN A 75 8.76 -1.23 4.17
CA GLN A 75 8.58 -2.03 5.36
C GLN A 75 7.63 -1.36 6.36
N GLN A 76 7.21 -2.13 7.38
CA GLN A 76 6.45 -1.60 8.50
C GLN A 76 7.17 -0.40 9.12
N ASN A 77 6.40 0.65 9.42
CA ASN A 77 6.83 1.97 9.90
C ASN A 77 7.40 2.94 8.87
N ASP A 78 7.60 2.52 7.62
CA ASP A 78 7.76 3.48 6.54
C ASP A 78 6.48 4.32 6.40
N ARG A 79 6.64 5.51 5.84
CA ARG A 79 5.51 6.39 5.54
C ARG A 79 5.38 6.57 4.05
N LEU A 80 4.20 6.96 3.62
CA LEU A 80 3.96 7.27 2.22
C LEU A 80 2.94 8.38 2.08
N VAL A 81 3.03 9.10 0.97
CA VAL A 81 2.09 10.15 0.60
C VAL A 81 1.44 9.74 -0.72
N ILE A 82 0.11 9.69 -0.70
CA ILE A 82 -0.71 9.50 -1.89
C ILE A 82 -1.32 10.87 -2.19
N PRO A 83 -0.95 11.53 -3.30
CA PRO A 83 -1.48 12.85 -3.61
C PRO A 83 -2.95 12.78 -4.03
N LEU A 84 -3.28 11.87 -4.95
CA LEU A 84 -4.61 11.64 -5.50
C LEU A 84 -4.84 10.14 -5.65
N ASP A 85 -6.08 9.69 -5.45
CA ASP A 85 -6.49 8.34 -5.83
C ASP A 85 -6.86 8.22 -7.32
N CYS A 86 -7.30 7.03 -7.75
CA CYS A 86 -7.70 6.76 -9.13
C CYS A 86 -8.96 7.52 -9.58
N ASN A 87 -9.69 8.15 -8.65
CA ASN A 87 -10.84 9.00 -8.92
C ASN A 87 -10.50 10.51 -8.82
N ASN A 88 -9.21 10.87 -8.74
CA ASN A 88 -8.71 12.23 -8.52
C ASN A 88 -9.15 12.85 -7.18
N VAL A 89 -9.40 12.04 -6.15
CA VAL A 89 -9.70 12.53 -4.81
C VAL A 89 -8.40 12.68 -4.01
N PRO A 90 -8.15 13.85 -3.39
CA PRO A 90 -7.00 14.04 -2.51
C PRO A 90 -6.97 13.04 -1.36
N ARG A 91 -5.79 12.47 -1.10
CA ARG A 91 -5.58 11.54 0.02
C ARG A 91 -4.71 12.20 1.08
N GLY A 92 -3.43 11.88 1.18
CA GLY A 92 -2.56 12.42 2.22
C GLY A 92 -1.46 11.46 2.64
N GLU A 93 -0.98 11.64 3.87
CA GLU A 93 0.09 10.84 4.46
C GLU A 93 -0.45 9.62 5.21
N TYR A 94 0.21 8.50 5.00
CA TYR A 94 -0.08 7.22 5.62
C TYR A 94 1.17 6.62 6.23
N GLN A 95 0.96 5.80 7.27
CA GLN A 95 1.98 4.92 7.82
C GLN A 95 1.69 3.48 7.40
N ILE A 96 2.73 2.75 7.01
CA ILE A 96 2.65 1.31 6.76
C ILE A 96 2.61 0.59 8.10
N ILE A 97 1.52 -0.12 8.36
CA ILE A 97 1.32 -0.92 9.57
C ILE A 97 1.68 -2.38 9.38
N ASP A 98 1.65 -2.88 8.15
CA ASP A 98 2.05 -4.25 7.83
C ASP A 98 2.42 -4.36 6.34
N ALA A 99 3.29 -5.30 6.00
CA ALA A 99 3.72 -5.59 4.64
C ALA A 99 3.78 -7.10 4.42
N SER A 100 2.96 -7.62 3.49
CA SER A 100 2.87 -9.05 3.18
C SER A 100 3.03 -9.29 1.69
N SER A 101 4.02 -10.10 1.30
CA SER A 101 4.15 -10.59 -0.09
C SER A 101 3.11 -11.67 -0.37
N ASP A 102 2.58 -11.70 -1.58
CA ASP A 102 1.69 -12.77 -2.07
C ASP A 102 2.47 -13.92 -2.76
N GLY A 103 3.80 -13.78 -2.91
CA GLY A 103 4.66 -14.73 -3.62
C GLY A 103 4.50 -14.72 -5.15
N GLY A 104 3.63 -13.85 -5.68
CA GLY A 104 3.34 -13.65 -7.09
C GLY A 104 3.98 -12.41 -7.71
N GLY A 105 4.88 -11.74 -6.97
CA GLY A 105 5.55 -10.50 -7.38
C GLY A 105 4.83 -9.23 -6.91
N GLN A 106 3.88 -9.36 -5.99
CA GLN A 106 3.19 -8.24 -5.37
C GLN A 106 3.34 -8.29 -3.85
N THR A 107 3.52 -7.12 -3.25
CA THR A 107 3.46 -6.93 -1.81
C THR A 107 2.26 -6.06 -1.46
N MET A 108 1.40 -6.57 -0.59
CA MET A 108 0.28 -5.85 0.00
C MET A 108 0.75 -5.09 1.23
N LEU A 109 0.67 -3.75 1.18
CA LEU A 109 0.95 -2.88 2.31
C LEU A 109 -0.37 -2.53 2.98
N THR A 110 -0.54 -2.87 4.26
CA THR A 110 -1.65 -2.34 5.04
C THR A 110 -1.26 -0.98 5.58
N ILE A 111 -2.10 0.03 5.36
CA ILE A 111 -1.77 1.42 5.68
C ILE A 111 -2.86 2.08 6.52
N ARG A 112 -2.45 3.03 7.35
CA ARG A 112 -3.36 3.88 8.13
C ARG A 112 -3.02 5.34 7.95
N ILE A 113 -4.01 6.22 8.10
CA ILE A 113 -3.80 7.67 8.06
C ILE A 113 -2.79 8.04 9.15
N TYR A 114 -1.78 8.82 8.79
CA TYR A 114 -0.81 9.34 9.73
C TYR A 114 -1.23 10.74 10.19
N GLU A 115 -1.99 10.81 11.28
CA GLU A 115 -2.27 12.07 11.95
C GLU A 115 -1.13 12.40 12.91
N THR A 116 -0.44 13.52 12.66
CA THR A 116 0.49 14.06 13.65
C THR A 116 -0.35 14.71 14.74
N ILE A 117 -0.48 14.06 15.89
CA ILE A 117 -1.06 14.69 17.07
C ILE A 117 -0.15 15.86 17.43
N MET A 118 -0.64 17.09 17.21
CA MET A 118 0.01 18.32 17.65
C MET A 118 -0.20 18.54 19.15
#